data_AF-A0A6A4VZ20-F1
#
_entry.id   AF-A0A6A4VZ20-F1
#
_cell.length_a   1.000
_cell.length_b   1.000
_cell.length_c   1.000
_cell.angle_alpha   90.00
_cell.angle_beta   90.00
_cell.angle_gamma   90.00
#
_symmetry.space_group_name_H-M   'P 1'
#
loop_
_entity.id
_entity.type
_entity.pdbx_description
1 polymer ?
#
loop_
_entity_poly.entity_id
_entity_poly.type
_entity_poly.pdbx_seq_one_letter_code
_entity_poly.pdbx_strand_id
1 'polypeptide(L)'
;MGNAGFLTASFSIIAKEFPDNVATTFASLETFFGIGLIVGPTVGGALYQLGGYTLPFVSLGGVLLFTAVLTFVLLPNHDDHSCKDSKGGEWGAPLVITPDSTRYASQSERTHLFTFLL
;
A
#
# COMPACT_ATOMS: atom_id res chain seq x y z
N MET A 1 -3.22 -11.07 2.64
CA MET A 1 -4.10 -9.98 3.15
C MET A 1 -3.34 -8.99 4.03
N GLY A 2 -2.66 -9.41 5.11
CA GLY A 2 -1.88 -8.48 5.96
C GLY A 2 -0.77 -7.69 5.25
N ASN A 3 0.12 -8.37 4.53
CA ASN A 3 1.23 -7.72 3.80
C ASN A 3 0.74 -6.68 2.77
N ALA A 4 -0.35 -6.99 2.05
CA ALA A 4 -0.93 -6.07 1.07
C ALA A 4 -1.48 -4.81 1.73
N GLY A 5 -2.21 -4.96 2.86
CA GLY A 5 -2.72 -3.81 3.61
C GLY A 5 -1.61 -2.93 4.18
N PHE A 6 -0.54 -3.54 4.70
CA PHE A 6 0.63 -2.81 5.17
C PHE A 6 1.28 -1.99 4.05
N LEU A 7 1.56 -2.62 2.91
CA LEU A 7 2.15 -1.93 1.75
C LEU A 7 1.26 -0.78 1.27
N THR A 8 -0.04 -1.01 1.11
CA THR A 8 -0.99 0.04 0.70
C THR A 8 -1.02 1.20 1.70
N ALA A 9 -1.09 0.91 3.00
CA ALA A 9 -1.06 1.93 4.04
C ALA A 9 0.26 2.71 4.02
N SER A 10 1.40 2.03 3.88
CA SER A 10 2.71 2.67 3.75
C SER A 10 2.76 3.62 2.56
N PHE A 11 2.33 3.19 1.37
CA PHE A 11 2.28 4.05 0.19
C PHE A 11 1.42 5.29 0.40
N SER A 12 0.23 5.15 1.00
CA SER A 12 -0.66 6.28 1.31
C SER A 12 -0.06 7.24 2.35
N ILE A 13 0.62 6.73 3.38
CA ILE A 13 1.27 7.55 4.40
C ILE A 13 2.44 8.34 3.79
N ILE A 14 3.33 7.68 3.04
CA ILE A 14 4.50 8.34 2.44
C ILE A 14 4.07 9.42 1.45
N ALA A 15 3.06 9.15 0.62
CA ALA A 15 2.51 10.11 -0.32
C ALA A 15 1.92 11.35 0.37
N LYS A 16 1.45 11.23 1.61
CA LYS A 16 0.87 12.32 2.39
C LYS A 16 1.90 13.08 3.21
N GLU A 17 2.88 12.39 3.78
CA GLU A 17 3.87 12.96 4.71
C GLU A 17 5.07 13.60 3.99
N PHE A 18 5.50 13.05 2.85
CA PHE A 18 6.71 13.51 2.14
C PHE A 18 6.55 13.53 0.61
N PRO A 19 5.76 14.47 0.05
CA PRO A 19 5.54 14.54 -1.40
C PRO A 19 6.81 14.78 -2.23
N ASP A 20 7.82 15.46 -1.67
CA ASP A 20 9.11 15.72 -2.35
C ASP A 20 10.16 14.61 -2.18
N ASN A 21 10.03 13.72 -1.19
CA ASN A 21 11.04 12.69 -0.87
C ASN A 21 10.45 11.28 -0.74
N VAL A 22 9.40 10.98 -1.49
CA VAL A 22 8.73 9.66 -1.54
C VAL A 22 9.72 8.55 -1.87
N ALA A 23 10.61 8.79 -2.84
CA ALA A 23 11.55 7.78 -3.35
C ALA A 23 12.54 7.29 -2.27
N THR A 24 13.13 8.19 -1.49
CA THR A 24 14.09 7.83 -0.43
C THR A 24 13.42 7.04 0.69
N THR A 25 12.21 7.45 1.09
CA THR A 25 11.45 6.75 2.12
C THR A 25 11.06 5.35 1.64
N PHE A 26 10.61 5.23 0.39
CA PHE A 26 10.28 3.95 -0.21
C PHE A 26 11.50 3.01 -0.33
N ALA A 27 12.63 3.53 -0.78
CA ALA A 27 13.88 2.76 -0.87
C ALA A 27 14.35 2.22 0.50
N SER A 28 14.14 3.00 1.57
CA SER A 28 14.45 2.54 2.92
C SER A 28 13.55 1.38 3.36
N LEU A 29 12.24 1.45 3.07
CA LEU A 29 11.28 0.37 3.35
C LEU A 29 11.61 -0.91 2.60
N GLU A 30 11.95 -0.83 1.32
CA GLU A 30 12.40 -2.00 0.56
C GLU A 30 13.69 -2.60 1.11
N THR A 31 14.62 -1.77 1.57
CA THR A 31 15.86 -2.24 2.21
C THR A 31 15.56 -3.00 3.49
N PHE A 32 14.72 -2.43 4.38
CA PHE A 32 14.31 -3.11 5.61
C PHE A 32 13.51 -4.38 5.34
N PHE A 33 12.65 -4.37 4.31
CA PHE A 33 11.92 -5.54 3.88
C PHE A 33 12.86 -6.65 3.39
N GLY A 34 13.83 -6.31 2.54
CA GLY A 34 14.87 -7.22 2.07
C GLY A 34 15.71 -7.81 3.21
N ILE A 35 16.13 -6.97 4.17
CA ILE A 35 16.83 -7.44 5.38
C ILE A 35 15.94 -8.40 6.17
N GLY A 36 14.66 -8.07 6.35
CA GLY A 36 13.69 -8.94 7.01
C GLY A 36 13.53 -10.31 6.32
N LEU A 37 13.58 -10.36 4.99
CA LEU A 37 13.52 -11.61 4.24
C LEU A 37 14.78 -12.48 4.39
N ILE A 38 15.95 -11.87 4.64
CA ILE A 38 17.20 -12.60 4.88
C ILE A 38 17.27 -13.06 6.34
N VAL A 39 17.03 -12.13 7.27
CA VAL A 39 17.17 -12.36 8.71
C VAL A 39 16.01 -13.20 9.25
N GLY A 40 14.80 -13.05 8.73
CA GLY A 40 13.60 -13.75 9.20
C GLY A 40 13.72 -15.27 9.22
N PRO A 41 14.03 -15.93 8.07
CA PRO A 41 14.24 -17.37 8.03
C PRO A 41 15.45 -17.82 8.83
N THR A 42 16.53 -17.03 8.82
CA THR A 42 17.77 -17.34 9.55
C THR A 42 17.51 -17.39 11.07
N VAL A 43 16.84 -16.37 11.60
CA VAL A 43 16.49 -16.28 13.03
C VAL A 43 15.43 -17.32 13.37
N GLY A 44 14.40 -17.49 12.54
CA GLY A 44 13.35 -18.51 12.75
C GLY A 44 13.91 -19.93 12.76
N GLY A 45 14.85 -20.24 11.87
CA GLY A 45 15.54 -21.53 11.80
C GLY A 45 16.51 -21.76 12.98
N ALA A 46 17.16 -20.70 13.46
CA ALA A 46 17.98 -20.79 14.68
C ALA A 46 17.11 -21.06 15.92
N LEU A 47 15.98 -20.35 16.07
CA LEU A 47 15.00 -20.59 17.14
C LEU A 47 14.42 -22.01 17.06
N TYR A 48 14.17 -22.50 15.85
CA TYR A 48 13.67 -23.86 15.63
C TYR A 48 14.67 -24.92 16.12
N GLN A 49 15.97 -24.75 15.89
CA GLN A 49 16.98 -25.71 16.34
C GLN A 49 17.14 -25.76 17.87
N LEU A 50 16.88 -24.64 18.56
CA LEU A 50 17.07 -24.55 20.02
C LEU A 50 15.88 -25.09 20.83
N GLY A 51 14.65 -25.03 20.31
CA GLY A 51 13.45 -25.41 21.05
C GLY A 51 12.30 -25.93 20.21
N GLY A 52 12.59 -26.45 19.02
CA GLY A 52 11.62 -27.05 18.10
C GLY A 52 10.63 -26.04 17.53
N TYR A 53 9.45 -26.54 17.12
CA TYR A 53 8.42 -25.72 16.47
C TYR A 53 7.75 -24.67 17.37
N THR A 54 7.87 -24.80 18.70
CA THR A 54 7.16 -23.93 19.65
C THR A 54 7.78 -22.53 19.74
N LEU A 55 9.11 -22.42 19.79
CA LEU A 55 9.82 -21.15 19.93
C LEU A 55 9.54 -20.14 18.80
N PRO A 56 9.67 -20.50 17.51
CA PRO A 56 9.41 -19.55 16.43
C PRO A 56 7.95 -19.08 16.43
N PHE A 57 7.00 -19.93 16.84
CA PHE A 57 5.58 -19.59 16.90
C PHE A 57 5.27 -18.60 18.03
N VAL A 58 5.80 -18.86 19.22
CA VAL A 58 5.66 -17.95 20.37
C VAL A 58 6.36 -16.62 20.11
N SER A 59 7.54 -16.62 19.46
CA SER A 59 8.22 -15.37 19.10
C SER A 59 7.44 -14.56 18.07
N LEU A 60 6.90 -15.21 17.01
CA LEU A 60 6.07 -14.56 16.00
C LEU A 60 4.81 -13.96 16.63
N GLY A 61 4.10 -14.74 17.45
CA GLY A 61 2.91 -14.28 18.16
C GLY A 61 3.22 -13.13 19.13
N GLY A 62 4.32 -13.22 19.88
CA GLY A 62 4.75 -12.18 20.81
C GLY A 62 5.10 -10.87 20.12
N VAL A 63 5.87 -10.92 19.02
CA VAL A 63 6.22 -9.74 18.22
C VAL A 63 4.97 -9.11 17.60
N LEU A 64 4.03 -9.92 17.10
CA LEU A 64 2.75 -9.44 16.57
C LEU A 64 1.91 -8.75 17.65
N LEU A 65 1.76 -9.35 18.83
CA LEU A 65 1.01 -8.74 19.93
C LEU A 65 1.68 -7.46 20.43
N PHE A 66 3.01 -7.46 20.55
CA PHE A 66 3.76 -6.26 20.93
C PHE A 66 3.55 -5.13 19.92
N THR A 67 3.60 -5.44 18.63
CA THR A 67 3.33 -4.47 17.55
C THR A 67 1.89 -3.96 17.60
N ALA A 68 0.92 -4.82 17.91
CA ALA A 68 -0.47 -4.44 18.07
C ALA A 68 -0.68 -3.50 19.28
N VAL A 69 -0.06 -3.79 20.43
CA VAL A 69 -0.11 -2.92 21.61
C VAL A 69 0.55 -1.57 21.33
N LEU A 70 1.73 -1.57 20.70
CA LEU A 70 2.39 -0.34 20.28
C LEU A 70 1.49 0.48 19.35
N THR A 71 0.88 -0.15 18.35
CA THR A 71 -0.06 0.52 17.43
C THR A 71 -1.24 1.10 18.19
N PHE A 72 -1.80 0.40 19.17
CA PHE A 72 -2.92 0.88 19.98
C PHE A 72 -2.55 2.09 20.84
N VAL A 73 -1.31 2.15 21.35
CA VAL A 73 -0.81 3.29 22.15
C VAL A 73 -0.39 4.47 21.25
N LEU A 74 0.24 4.20 20.10
CA LEU A 74 0.69 5.19 19.12
C LEU A 74 -0.44 5.82 18.33
N LEU A 75 -1.62 5.20 18.33
CA LEU A 75 -2.83 5.77 17.75
C LEU A 75 -3.62 6.49 18.86
N PRO A 76 -3.26 7.72 19.26
CA PRO A 76 -4.10 8.50 20.15
C PRO A 76 -5.44 8.74 19.45
N ASN A 77 -6.53 8.53 20.20
CA ASN A 77 -7.89 8.81 19.79
C ASN A 77 -7.96 10.30 19.43
N HIS A 78 -7.82 10.62 18.14
CA HIS A 78 -8.27 11.92 17.66
C HIS A 78 -9.77 11.79 17.57
N ASP A 79 -10.45 12.38 18.56
CA ASP A 79 -11.84 12.74 18.42
C ASP A 79 -11.97 13.45 17.07
N ASP A 80 -12.75 12.82 16.20
CA ASP A 80 -13.18 13.31 14.92
C ASP A 80 -13.83 14.68 15.09
N HIS A 81 -13.00 15.72 15.07
CA HIS A 81 -13.44 16.98 14.51
C HIS A 81 -13.63 16.76 13.01
N SER A 82 -14.78 16.17 12.69
CA SER A 82 -15.51 16.39 11.46
C SER A 82 -15.46 17.89 11.17
N CYS A 83 -14.52 18.31 10.33
CA CYS A 83 -14.42 19.69 9.90
C CYS A 83 -14.28 19.72 8.38
N LYS A 84 -15.46 19.81 7.78
CA LYS A 84 -15.76 20.43 6.50
C LYS A 84 -15.19 19.70 5.29
N ASP A 85 -16.05 18.84 4.76
CA ASP A 85 -16.48 18.90 3.36
C ASP A 85 -16.54 20.38 2.92
N SER A 86 -15.41 20.90 2.45
CA SER A 86 -15.36 22.20 1.80
C SER A 86 -15.66 21.96 0.34
N LYS A 87 -16.97 22.03 0.09
CA LYS A 87 -17.63 22.27 -1.18
C LYS A 87 -17.69 21.07 -2.11
N GLY A 88 -18.83 20.39 -2.02
CA GLY A 88 -19.66 20.11 -3.18
C GLY A 88 -19.72 21.32 -4.12
N GLY A 89 -18.80 21.36 -5.08
CA GLY A 89 -19.01 21.96 -6.38
C GLY A 89 -19.68 20.92 -7.26
N GLU A 90 -20.99 21.09 -7.46
CA GLU A 90 -21.73 20.58 -8.62
C GLU A 90 -21.95 19.05 -8.72
N TRP A 91 -22.50 18.42 -7.67
CA TRP A 91 -23.17 17.11 -7.76
C TRP A 91 -24.69 17.23 -8.00
N GLY A 92 -25.12 18.25 -8.73
CA GLY A 92 -26.50 18.46 -9.17
C GLY A 92 -26.75 18.12 -10.64
N ALA A 93 -25.72 17.78 -11.42
CA ALA A 93 -25.90 17.25 -12.76
C ALA A 93 -25.83 15.72 -12.70
N PRO A 94 -26.79 14.97 -13.28
CA PRO A 94 -26.58 13.55 -13.50
C PRO A 94 -25.32 13.40 -14.35
N LEU A 95 -24.32 12.70 -13.82
CA LEU A 95 -23.23 12.13 -14.63
C LEU A 95 -23.85 11.10 -15.58
N VAL A 96 -24.51 11.61 -16.62
CA VAL A 96 -24.62 10.92 -17.89
C VAL A 96 -23.17 10.78 -18.35
N ILE A 97 -22.58 9.63 -18.05
CA ILE A 97 -21.43 9.12 -18.77
C ILE A 97 -21.89 9.03 -20.22
N THR A 98 -21.75 10.10 -20.99
CA THR A 98 -21.70 9.99 -22.44
C THR A 98 -20.35 9.38 -22.72
N PRO A 99 -20.25 8.11 -23.15
CA PRO A 99 -19.02 7.66 -23.79
C PRO A 99 -18.80 8.60 -24.98
N ASP A 100 -17.68 9.33 -24.99
CA ASP A 100 -17.26 10.06 -26.19
C ASP A 100 -16.91 9.01 -27.26
N SER A 101 -17.94 8.56 -27.99
CA SER A 101 -17.85 7.65 -29.12
C SER A 101 -16.99 8.23 -30.25
N THR A 102 -16.67 9.52 -30.21
CA THR A 102 -15.92 10.24 -31.23
C THR A 102 -14.42 9.94 -31.19
N ARG A 103 -13.84 9.72 -29.99
CA ARG A 103 -12.42 9.38 -29.84
C ARG A 103 -12.05 7.96 -30.29
N TYR A 104 -13.02 7.04 -30.40
CA TYR A 104 -12.76 5.66 -30.83
C TYR A 104 -12.70 5.49 -32.36
N ALA A 105 -13.44 6.31 -33.12
CA ALA A 105 -13.41 6.24 -34.59
C ALA A 105 -12.05 6.67 -35.17
N SER A 106 -11.41 7.70 -34.62
CA SER A 106 -10.11 8.19 -35.13
C SER A 106 -8.93 7.27 -34.80
N GLN A 107 -9.04 6.40 -33.80
CA GLN A 107 -7.95 5.50 -33.40
C GLN A 107 -7.99 4.16 -34.15
N SER A 108 -9.18 3.65 -34.50
CA SER A 108 -9.34 2.40 -35.27
C SER A 108 -8.81 2.51 -36.70
N GLU A 109 -9.01 3.65 -37.39
CA GLU A 109 -8.44 3.85 -38.73
C GLU A 109 -6.91 3.94 -38.73
N ARG A 110 -6.29 4.47 -37.66
CA ARG A 110 -4.83 4.56 -37.58
C ARG A 110 -4.14 3.22 -37.36
N THR A 111 -4.82 2.26 -36.73
CA THR A 111 -4.28 0.90 -36.55
C THR A 111 -4.31 0.09 -37.85
N HIS A 112 -5.28 0.31 -38.73
CA HIS A 112 -5.33 -0.40 -40.01
C HIS A 112 -4.27 0.08 -41.01
N LEU A 113 -3.88 1.35 -40.98
CA LEU A 113 -2.80 1.87 -41.84
C LEU A 113 -1.41 1.35 -41.41
N PHE A 114 -1.19 1.10 -40.12
CA PHE A 114 0.10 0.58 -39.63
C PHE A 114 0.31 -0.91 -39.92
N THR A 115 -0.77 -1.71 -40.01
CA THR A 115 -0.67 -3.14 -40.37
C THR A 115 -0.53 -3.37 -41.88
N PHE A 116 -0.93 -2.43 -42.73
CA PHE A 116 -0.79 -2.58 -44.19
C PHE A 116 0.57 -2.13 -44.74
N LEU A 117 1.39 -1.45 -43.92
CA LEU A 117 2.70 -0.93 -44.30
C LEU A 117 3.88 -1.77 -43.76
N LEU A 118 3.58 -2.90 -43.10
CA LEU A 118 4.55 -3.83 -42.51
C LEU A 118 4.29 -5.24 -43.05
#